data_AF-A0A803MDX6-F1
#
_entry.id   AF-A0A803MDX6-F1
#
_cell.length_a   1.000
_cell.length_b   1.000
_cell.length_c   1.000
_cell.angle_alpha   90.00
_cell.angle_beta   90.00
_cell.angle_gamma   90.00
#
_symmetry.space_group_name_H-M   'P 1'
#
loop_
_entity.id
_entity.type
_entity.pdbx_description
1 polymer ?
#
loop_
_entity_poly.entity_id
_entity_poly.type
_entity_poly.pdbx_seq_one_letter_code
_entity_poly.pdbx_strand_id
1 'polypeptide(L)'
;MESEATTMSMPVDDEVDESNAARKRKRSRKSKVCREMTEGKNTKDDKVLSLTVDNASYNDVMVKHMKNSLGSRGMLVSGGCFFHIRCCAHIINIIVQSGLSCIENILDKIRNLVKYVTRSSSRSKDFYDTAQKHFHLDAKRKLRMDMQVRWNSTYMMLDNVLYYKDVFIHLGSFHASFKSNVPLDDEWENLSVVHKFLKLFYDVTSGDTFRAAASDQLEIWAERTDCEIVVAEKEKAKASSDETSKLKRFSITIGFLC
;
A
#
# COMPACT_ATOMS: atom_id res chain seq x y z
N MET A 1 24.88 48.59 -65.57
CA MET A 1 25.10 49.40 -64.35
C MET A 1 24.65 48.55 -63.18
N GLU A 2 25.54 48.44 -62.21
CA GLU A 2 25.62 47.42 -61.16
C GLU A 2 24.45 47.43 -60.17
N SER A 3 24.12 46.28 -59.60
CA SER A 3 24.37 46.02 -58.17
C SER A 3 24.02 44.57 -57.80
N GLU A 4 25.01 43.89 -57.25
CA GLU A 4 24.92 42.58 -56.61
C GLU A 4 24.22 42.68 -55.25
N ALA A 5 23.52 41.62 -54.85
CA ALA A 5 23.28 41.32 -53.44
C ALA A 5 23.27 39.81 -53.23
N THR A 6 24.44 39.29 -52.90
CA THR A 6 24.72 37.97 -52.31
C THR A 6 23.82 37.70 -51.11
N THR A 7 23.06 36.61 -51.11
CA THR A 7 22.42 36.08 -49.90
C THR A 7 23.08 34.75 -49.52
N MET A 8 23.68 34.76 -48.34
CA MET A 8 24.40 33.65 -47.70
C MET A 8 23.45 32.53 -47.29
N SER A 9 23.85 31.30 -47.56
CA SER A 9 23.27 30.07 -47.01
C SER A 9 23.47 30.01 -45.48
N MET A 10 22.41 29.68 -44.74
CA MET A 10 22.50 29.19 -43.36
C MET A 10 22.06 27.72 -43.32
N PRO A 11 22.75 26.84 -42.56
CA PRO A 11 22.42 25.43 -42.50
C PRO A 11 21.14 25.22 -41.70
N VAL A 12 20.29 24.31 -42.18
CA VAL A 12 19.14 23.78 -41.44
C VAL A 12 19.72 22.77 -40.45
N ASP A 13 19.86 23.16 -39.20
CA ASP A 13 20.25 22.23 -38.14
C ASP A 13 19.13 21.22 -37.89
N ASP A 14 19.50 19.94 -38.02
CA ASP A 14 18.72 18.77 -37.64
C ASP A 14 18.45 18.78 -36.12
N GLU A 15 17.44 19.54 -35.68
CA GLU A 15 16.89 19.44 -34.32
C GLU A 15 15.91 18.26 -34.21
N VAL A 16 16.42 17.05 -34.47
CA VAL A 16 15.80 15.80 -34.07
C VAL A 16 16.73 15.12 -33.09
N ASP A 17 16.19 14.78 -31.90
CA ASP A 17 16.62 13.67 -31.03
C ASP A 17 17.26 13.97 -29.65
N GLU A 18 17.02 15.13 -29.02
CA GLU A 18 17.43 15.29 -27.60
C GLU A 18 16.26 15.15 -26.60
N SER A 19 15.04 15.51 -27.00
CA SER A 19 13.86 15.44 -26.13
C SER A 19 13.37 14.01 -25.86
N ASN A 20 13.57 13.08 -26.81
CA ASN A 20 13.25 11.66 -26.64
C ASN A 20 14.32 10.90 -25.83
N ALA A 21 15.58 11.30 -25.94
CA ALA A 21 16.69 10.74 -25.14
C ALA A 21 16.57 11.10 -23.66
N ALA A 22 16.18 12.35 -23.35
CA ALA A 22 15.94 12.81 -21.98
C ALA A 22 14.73 12.13 -21.31
N ARG A 23 13.65 11.87 -22.09
CA ARG A 23 12.46 11.11 -21.61
C ARG A 23 12.77 9.63 -21.38
N LYS A 24 13.70 9.03 -22.15
CA LYS A 24 14.21 7.67 -21.91
C LYS A 24 15.13 7.59 -20.69
N ARG A 25 15.95 8.61 -20.41
CA ARG A 25 16.90 8.63 -19.28
C ARG A 25 16.27 8.70 -17.88
N LYS A 26 15.01 9.12 -17.75
CA LYS A 26 14.25 9.04 -16.48
C LYS A 26 13.59 7.67 -16.25
N ARG A 27 13.62 6.74 -17.21
CA ARG A 27 13.10 5.37 -17.04
C ARG A 27 14.19 4.44 -16.52
N SER A 28 13.93 3.88 -15.34
CA SER A 28 14.59 2.69 -14.77
C SER A 28 16.01 2.85 -14.22
N ARG A 29 16.17 3.61 -13.12
CA ARG A 29 17.18 3.22 -12.13
C ARG A 29 16.69 1.93 -11.45
N LYS A 30 17.25 0.77 -11.83
CA LYS A 30 17.01 -0.51 -11.12
C LYS A 30 17.23 -0.29 -9.61
N SER A 31 16.33 -0.81 -8.78
CA SER A 31 16.52 -0.78 -7.32
C SER A 31 17.85 -1.46 -6.96
N LYS A 32 18.45 -1.05 -5.83
CA LYS A 32 19.72 -1.64 -5.36
C LYS A 32 19.63 -3.17 -5.27
N VAL A 33 18.51 -3.67 -4.73
CA VAL A 33 18.16 -5.08 -4.64
C VAL A 33 18.12 -5.76 -6.02
N CYS A 34 17.45 -5.14 -7.01
CA CYS A 34 17.42 -5.67 -8.37
C CYS A 34 18.84 -5.80 -8.95
N ARG A 35 19.71 -4.80 -8.71
CA ARG A 35 21.10 -4.85 -9.17
C ARG A 35 21.90 -5.93 -8.45
N GLU A 36 21.78 -6.06 -7.14
CA GLU A 36 22.48 -7.10 -6.38
C GLU A 36 22.05 -8.51 -6.81
N MET A 37 20.75 -8.74 -7.06
CA MET A 37 20.26 -10.02 -7.58
C MET A 37 20.70 -10.30 -9.03
N THR A 38 20.73 -9.28 -9.90
CA THR A 38 21.07 -9.46 -11.32
C THR A 38 22.56 -9.38 -11.65
N GLU A 39 23.33 -8.62 -10.87
CA GLU A 39 24.71 -8.19 -11.19
C GLU A 39 25.69 -8.47 -10.04
N GLY A 40 25.23 -9.01 -8.90
CA GLY A 40 26.08 -9.42 -7.78
C GLY A 40 26.95 -10.65 -8.08
N LYS A 41 27.93 -10.93 -7.19
CA LYS A 41 28.81 -12.11 -7.23
C LYS A 41 28.08 -13.42 -6.87
N ASN A 42 26.91 -13.65 -7.46
CA ASN A 42 26.14 -14.86 -7.23
C ASN A 42 26.77 -16.01 -8.03
N THR A 43 26.96 -17.15 -7.39
CA THR A 43 27.50 -18.37 -7.98
C THR A 43 26.37 -19.19 -8.61
N LYS A 44 26.70 -20.21 -9.42
CA LYS A 44 25.70 -21.11 -10.05
C LYS A 44 24.84 -21.89 -9.03
N ASP A 45 25.31 -21.98 -7.79
CA ASP A 45 24.61 -22.64 -6.69
C ASP A 45 23.59 -21.74 -5.99
N ASP A 46 23.65 -20.41 -6.22
CA ASP A 46 22.72 -19.43 -5.67
C ASP A 46 21.46 -19.35 -6.55
N LYS A 47 20.45 -20.16 -6.21
CA LYS A 47 19.18 -20.18 -6.94
C LYS A 47 18.12 -19.34 -6.24
N VAL A 48 17.30 -18.64 -7.02
CA VAL A 48 16.14 -17.89 -6.54
C VAL A 48 14.90 -18.73 -6.78
N LEU A 49 14.11 -18.95 -5.73
CA LEU A 49 12.83 -19.62 -5.84
C LEU A 49 11.71 -18.65 -6.20
N SER A 50 11.54 -17.60 -5.39
CA SER A 50 10.38 -16.72 -5.42
C SER A 50 10.74 -15.28 -5.08
N LEU A 51 9.97 -14.36 -5.67
CA LEU A 51 10.03 -12.93 -5.46
C LEU A 51 8.61 -12.47 -5.15
N THR A 52 8.45 -11.78 -4.01
CA THR A 52 7.18 -11.19 -3.62
C THR A 52 7.22 -9.69 -3.78
N VAL A 53 6.27 -9.14 -4.54
CA VAL A 53 6.15 -7.70 -4.82
C VAL A 53 4.69 -7.27 -4.65
N ASP A 54 4.45 -5.96 -4.47
CA ASP A 54 3.11 -5.40 -4.55
C ASP A 54 2.51 -5.66 -5.94
N ASN A 55 1.18 -5.81 -6.02
CA ASN A 55 0.50 -6.17 -7.27
C ASN A 55 0.25 -4.93 -8.15
N ALA A 56 1.29 -4.12 -8.35
CA ALA A 56 1.29 -2.98 -9.24
C ALA A 56 1.84 -3.36 -10.62
N SER A 57 1.23 -2.85 -11.69
CA SER A 57 1.58 -3.22 -13.07
C SER A 57 3.04 -2.93 -13.45
N TYR A 58 3.69 -1.96 -12.79
CA TYR A 58 5.12 -1.70 -13.02
C TYR A 58 6.01 -2.84 -12.55
N ASN A 59 5.57 -3.64 -11.56
CA ASN A 59 6.31 -4.79 -11.08
C ASN A 59 6.26 -5.97 -12.04
N ASP A 60 5.20 -6.13 -12.83
CA ASP A 60 5.12 -7.22 -13.81
C ASP A 60 6.28 -7.17 -14.81
N VAL A 61 6.66 -5.96 -15.26
CA VAL A 61 7.80 -5.74 -16.15
C VAL A 61 9.12 -6.07 -15.46
N MET A 62 9.28 -5.63 -14.21
CA MET A 62 10.48 -5.86 -13.41
C MET A 62 10.67 -7.35 -13.08
N VAL A 63 9.62 -8.04 -12.64
CA VAL A 63 9.59 -9.48 -12.37
C VAL A 63 9.92 -10.26 -13.65
N LYS A 64 9.32 -9.91 -14.79
CA LYS A 64 9.62 -10.57 -16.08
C LYS A 64 11.08 -10.41 -16.47
N HIS A 65 11.63 -9.20 -16.34
CA HIS A 65 13.03 -8.94 -16.64
C HIS A 65 13.96 -9.74 -15.70
N MET A 66 13.66 -9.78 -14.40
CA MET A 66 14.45 -10.55 -13.44
C MET A 66 14.36 -12.05 -13.69
N LYS A 67 13.16 -12.58 -13.97
CA LYS A 67 12.97 -13.99 -14.33
C LYS A 67 13.81 -14.38 -15.54
N ASN A 68 13.81 -13.57 -16.59
CA ASN A 68 14.60 -13.85 -17.78
C ASN A 68 16.11 -13.81 -17.51
N SER A 69 16.58 -12.81 -16.76
CA SER A 69 18.00 -12.64 -16.41
C SER A 69 18.55 -13.71 -15.46
N LEU A 70 17.73 -14.21 -14.53
CA LEU A 70 18.08 -15.31 -13.63
C LEU A 70 17.96 -16.66 -14.35
N GLY A 71 16.95 -16.81 -15.20
CA GLY A 71 16.71 -18.01 -16.00
C GLY A 71 17.83 -18.28 -16.99
N SER A 72 18.32 -17.26 -17.70
CA SER A 72 19.46 -17.40 -18.62
C SER A 72 20.77 -17.80 -17.92
N ARG A 73 20.87 -17.56 -16.61
CA ARG A 73 22.01 -17.94 -15.77
C ARG A 73 21.81 -19.29 -15.06
N GLY A 74 20.67 -19.96 -15.25
CA GLY A 74 20.35 -21.22 -14.55
C GLY A 74 20.08 -21.06 -13.06
N MET A 75 19.82 -19.83 -12.60
CA MET A 75 19.68 -19.46 -11.19
C MET A 75 18.23 -19.52 -10.70
N LEU A 76 17.33 -20.22 -11.40
CA LEU A 76 15.93 -20.35 -10.99
C LEU A 76 15.65 -21.77 -10.51
N VAL A 77 15.03 -21.89 -9.35
CA VAL A 77 14.50 -23.19 -8.88
C VAL A 77 13.34 -23.61 -9.79
N SER A 78 13.33 -24.87 -10.22
CA SER A 78 12.29 -25.45 -11.09
C SER A 78 11.98 -24.60 -12.32
N GLY A 79 12.99 -23.99 -12.95
CA GLY A 79 12.80 -23.14 -14.13
C GLY A 79 11.97 -21.86 -13.88
N GLY A 80 11.78 -21.48 -12.61
CA GLY A 80 11.03 -20.27 -12.23
C GLY A 80 9.52 -20.42 -12.26
N CYS A 81 8.99 -21.64 -12.15
CA CYS A 81 7.55 -21.89 -12.01
C CYS A 81 6.92 -21.12 -10.84
N PHE A 82 7.67 -20.94 -9.75
CA PHE A 82 7.21 -20.26 -8.52
C PHE A 82 7.84 -18.88 -8.30
N PHE A 83 8.39 -18.29 -9.37
CA PHE A 83 9.22 -17.08 -9.27
C PHE A 83 8.47 -15.83 -8.82
N HIS A 84 7.16 -15.71 -9.10
CA HIS A 84 6.38 -14.52 -8.75
C HIS A 84 5.24 -14.89 -7.81
N ILE A 85 5.32 -14.38 -6.58
CA ILE A 85 4.24 -14.45 -5.59
C ILE A 85 3.68 -13.03 -5.44
N ARG A 86 2.37 -12.86 -5.54
CA ARG A 86 1.74 -11.56 -5.34
C ARG A 86 1.48 -11.31 -3.86
N CYS A 87 1.63 -10.07 -3.41
CA CYS A 87 1.36 -9.70 -2.03
C CYS A 87 -0.13 -9.87 -1.66
N CYS A 88 -0.44 -10.74 -0.70
CA CYS A 88 -1.81 -10.97 -0.22
C CYS A 88 -2.43 -9.71 0.40
N ALA A 89 -1.64 -8.90 1.12
CA ALA A 89 -2.11 -7.64 1.68
C ALA A 89 -2.57 -6.65 0.58
N HIS A 90 -1.91 -6.67 -0.58
CA HIS A 90 -2.35 -5.87 -1.72
C HIS A 90 -3.67 -6.38 -2.31
N ILE A 91 -3.84 -7.70 -2.44
CA ILE A 91 -5.10 -8.30 -2.92
C ILE A 91 -6.25 -7.94 -1.99
N ILE A 92 -6.04 -8.06 -0.67
CA ILE A 92 -7.02 -7.64 0.35
C ILE A 92 -7.35 -6.15 0.18
N ASN A 93 -6.35 -5.29 0.02
CA ASN A 93 -6.58 -3.87 -0.20
C ASN A 93 -7.43 -3.60 -1.45
N ILE A 94 -7.19 -4.29 -2.58
CA ILE A 94 -8.02 -4.15 -3.78
C ILE A 94 -9.48 -4.54 -3.48
N ILE A 95 -9.71 -5.69 -2.85
CA ILE A 95 -11.05 -6.18 -2.53
C ILE A 95 -11.78 -5.20 -1.60
N VAL A 96 -11.10 -4.77 -0.54
CA VAL A 96 -11.65 -3.83 0.43
C VAL A 96 -11.98 -2.49 -0.22
N GLN A 97 -11.07 -1.92 -1.01
CA GLN A 97 -11.31 -0.64 -1.69
C GLN A 97 -12.47 -0.74 -2.68
N SER A 98 -12.60 -1.87 -3.39
CA SER A 98 -13.74 -2.13 -4.28
C SER A 98 -15.07 -2.26 -3.51
N GLY A 99 -15.04 -2.77 -2.27
CA GLY A 99 -16.24 -2.81 -1.42
C GLY A 99 -16.60 -1.44 -0.84
N LEU A 100 -15.58 -0.65 -0.45
CA LEU A 100 -15.78 0.70 0.07
C LEU A 100 -16.35 1.66 -0.98
N SER A 101 -16.01 1.50 -2.27
CA SER A 101 -16.55 2.33 -3.34
C SER A 101 -18.06 2.14 -3.53
N CYS A 102 -18.61 0.97 -3.18
CA CYS A 102 -20.06 0.72 -3.23
C CYS A 102 -20.86 1.56 -2.21
N ILE A 103 -20.20 2.06 -1.16
CA ILE A 103 -20.84 2.86 -0.09
C ILE A 103 -20.20 4.25 0.04
N GLU A 104 -19.52 4.73 -0.99
CA GLU A 104 -18.74 5.97 -0.94
C GLU A 104 -19.59 7.18 -0.55
N ASN A 105 -20.81 7.26 -1.05
CA ASN A 105 -21.80 8.28 -0.69
C ASN A 105 -22.13 8.28 0.81
N ILE A 106 -22.25 7.09 1.43
CA ILE A 106 -22.49 6.96 2.87
C ILE A 106 -21.22 7.35 3.63
N LEU A 107 -20.04 6.93 3.17
CA LEU A 107 -18.76 7.30 3.80
C LEU A 107 -18.56 8.83 3.81
N ASP A 108 -18.96 9.54 2.76
CA ASP A 108 -18.86 11.00 2.72
C ASP A 108 -19.79 11.69 3.73
N LYS A 109 -21.02 11.18 3.91
CA LYS A 109 -21.91 11.61 5.00
C LYS A 109 -21.23 11.41 6.35
N ILE A 110 -20.65 10.23 6.60
CA ILE A 110 -19.95 9.93 7.85
C ILE A 110 -18.75 10.86 8.06
N ARG A 111 -17.93 11.11 7.03
CA ARG A 111 -16.81 12.05 7.10
C ARG A 111 -17.29 13.45 7.45
N ASN A 112 -18.41 13.90 6.89
CA ASN A 112 -19.00 15.20 7.21
C ASN A 112 -19.48 15.29 8.65
N LEU A 113 -20.09 14.23 9.20
CA LEU A 113 -20.48 14.17 10.62
C LEU A 113 -19.25 14.26 11.54
N VAL A 114 -18.24 13.41 11.29
CA VAL A 114 -17.00 13.41 12.08
C VAL A 114 -16.31 14.77 11.99
N LYS A 115 -16.21 15.34 10.79
CA LYS A 115 -15.64 16.67 10.55
C LYS A 115 -16.43 17.75 11.28
N TYR A 116 -17.76 17.71 11.29
CA TYR A 116 -18.58 18.69 12.00
C TYR A 116 -18.25 18.73 13.50
N VAL A 117 -18.20 17.55 14.13
CA VAL A 117 -17.91 17.41 15.58
C VAL A 117 -16.49 17.84 15.90
N THR A 118 -15.52 17.42 15.08
CA THR A 118 -14.08 17.64 15.34
C THR A 118 -13.58 19.02 14.94
N ARG A 119 -14.34 19.79 14.14
CA ARG A 119 -13.91 21.10 13.62
C ARG A 119 -13.75 22.17 14.69
N SER A 120 -14.44 22.07 15.83
CA SER A 120 -14.27 23.02 16.93
C SER A 120 -14.28 22.34 18.30
N SER A 121 -13.55 22.93 19.24
CA SER A 121 -13.49 22.44 20.63
C SER A 121 -14.86 22.45 21.31
N SER A 122 -15.68 23.48 21.05
CA SER A 122 -17.05 23.57 21.58
C SER A 122 -17.91 22.40 21.11
N ARG A 123 -18.01 22.15 19.79
CA ARG A 123 -18.83 21.06 19.26
C ARG A 123 -18.35 19.69 19.72
N SER A 124 -17.03 19.51 19.79
CA SER A 124 -16.42 18.30 20.31
C SER A 124 -16.81 18.09 21.78
N LYS A 125 -16.70 19.13 22.61
CA LYS A 125 -17.13 19.08 24.02
C LYS A 125 -18.61 18.77 24.13
N ASP A 126 -19.47 19.50 23.41
CA ASP A 126 -20.92 19.32 23.46
C ASP A 126 -21.33 17.90 23.04
N PHE A 127 -20.68 17.35 22.00
CA PHE A 127 -20.90 15.97 21.55
C PHE A 127 -20.51 14.94 22.62
N TYR A 128 -19.31 15.04 23.19
CA TYR A 128 -18.85 14.08 24.19
C TYR A 128 -19.57 14.22 25.54
N ASP A 129 -19.93 15.44 25.93
CA ASP A 129 -20.78 15.70 27.09
C ASP A 129 -22.16 15.05 26.88
N THR A 130 -22.74 15.19 25.69
CA THR A 130 -24.01 14.55 25.34
C THR A 130 -23.89 13.03 25.40
N ALA A 131 -22.85 12.46 24.78
CA ALA A 131 -22.58 11.03 24.79
C ALA A 131 -22.46 10.47 26.21
N GLN A 132 -21.77 11.17 27.11
CA GLN A 132 -21.57 10.74 28.49
C GLN A 132 -22.83 10.91 29.36
N LYS A 133 -23.51 12.07 29.26
CA LYS A 133 -24.64 12.42 30.13
C LYS A 133 -25.95 11.74 29.73
N HIS A 134 -26.23 11.66 28.44
CA HIS A 134 -27.53 11.16 27.93
C HIS A 134 -27.47 9.70 27.46
N PHE A 135 -26.30 9.22 27.04
CA PHE A 135 -26.13 7.88 26.47
C PHE A 135 -25.18 6.98 27.28
N HIS A 136 -24.57 7.51 28.35
CA HIS A 136 -23.65 6.79 29.24
C HIS A 136 -22.47 6.12 28.51
N LEU A 137 -22.00 6.72 27.41
CA LEU A 137 -20.88 6.23 26.61
C LEU A 137 -19.53 6.74 27.15
N ASP A 138 -18.47 5.96 26.93
CA ASP A 138 -17.11 6.34 27.30
C ASP A 138 -16.51 7.36 26.31
N ALA A 139 -16.55 8.62 26.72
CA ALA A 139 -15.99 9.74 25.97
C ALA A 139 -14.46 9.68 25.78
N LYS A 140 -13.72 8.72 26.37
CA LYS A 140 -12.30 8.47 26.04
C LYS A 140 -12.13 7.96 24.61
N ARG A 141 -13.13 7.28 24.06
CA ARG A 141 -13.12 6.80 22.68
C ARG A 141 -13.36 7.97 21.73
N LYS A 142 -12.29 8.53 21.16
CA LYS A 142 -12.38 9.73 20.32
C LYS A 142 -12.68 9.38 18.85
N LEU A 143 -13.61 10.12 18.24
CA LEU A 143 -13.82 10.15 16.79
C LEU A 143 -12.51 10.54 16.08
N ARG A 144 -12.22 9.86 14.97
CA ARG A 144 -11.06 10.12 14.12
C ARG A 144 -11.49 10.11 12.65
N MET A 145 -10.99 11.08 11.89
CA MET A 145 -11.18 11.11 10.44
C MET A 145 -10.31 10.03 9.79
N ASP A 146 -10.82 9.37 8.76
CA ASP A 146 -10.07 8.40 8.01
C ASP A 146 -9.01 9.05 7.09
N MET A 147 -8.01 8.26 6.74
CA MET A 147 -7.13 8.51 5.61
C MET A 147 -7.59 7.61 4.47
N GLN A 148 -8.32 8.17 3.50
CA GLN A 148 -9.05 7.43 2.46
C GLN A 148 -8.20 6.39 1.71
N VAL A 149 -6.90 6.66 1.53
CA VAL A 149 -5.97 5.73 0.88
C VAL A 149 -5.61 4.49 1.73
N ARG A 150 -5.99 4.45 3.01
CA ARG A 150 -5.76 3.34 3.94
C ARG A 150 -7.07 2.87 4.57
N TRP A 151 -7.60 1.76 4.08
CA TRP A 151 -8.85 1.18 4.55
C TRP A 151 -8.88 0.88 6.06
N ASN A 152 -7.75 0.53 6.67
CA ASN A 152 -7.63 0.35 8.12
C ASN A 152 -8.12 1.58 8.91
N SER A 153 -7.80 2.78 8.41
CA SER A 153 -8.25 4.02 9.04
C SER A 153 -9.73 4.28 8.83
N THR A 154 -10.29 3.87 7.68
CA THR A 154 -11.73 3.91 7.41
C THR A 154 -12.48 2.95 8.34
N TYR A 155 -11.98 1.74 8.54
CA TYR A 155 -12.54 0.80 9.53
C TYR A 155 -12.57 1.42 10.92
N MET A 156 -11.46 2.00 11.40
CA MET A 156 -11.40 2.65 12.71
C MET A 156 -12.35 3.85 12.84
N MET A 157 -12.55 4.61 11.77
CA MET A 157 -13.55 5.68 11.75
C MET A 157 -14.97 5.10 11.89
N LEU A 158 -15.32 4.10 11.08
CA LEU A 158 -16.63 3.44 11.14
C LEU A 158 -16.91 2.81 12.51
N ASP A 159 -15.90 2.16 13.08
CA ASP A 159 -15.96 1.53 14.40
C ASP A 159 -16.32 2.55 15.48
N ASN A 160 -15.72 3.74 15.43
CA ASN A 160 -16.04 4.84 16.36
C ASN A 160 -17.42 5.43 16.08
N VAL A 161 -17.79 5.61 14.81
CA VAL A 161 -19.05 6.24 14.45
C VAL A 161 -20.25 5.37 14.80
N LEU A 162 -20.18 4.06 14.55
CA LEU A 162 -21.24 3.12 14.91
C LEU A 162 -21.50 3.07 16.41
N TYR A 163 -20.46 3.18 17.24
CA TYR A 163 -20.60 3.27 18.69
C TYR A 163 -21.29 4.54 19.18
N TYR A 164 -21.14 5.64 18.44
CA TYR A 164 -21.82 6.90 18.74
C TYR A 164 -23.08 7.11 17.89
N LYS A 165 -23.62 6.06 17.24
CA LYS A 165 -24.76 6.15 16.32
C LYS A 165 -25.92 6.96 16.91
N ASP A 166 -26.35 6.60 18.13
CA ASP A 166 -27.51 7.24 18.77
C ASP A 166 -27.25 8.71 19.13
N VAL A 167 -25.99 9.05 19.44
CA VAL A 167 -25.57 10.44 19.69
C VAL A 167 -25.66 11.27 18.41
N PHE A 168 -25.24 10.71 17.27
CA PHE A 168 -25.39 11.38 15.96
C PHE A 168 -26.86 11.60 15.59
N ILE A 169 -27.71 10.60 15.81
CA ILE A 169 -29.16 10.70 15.55
C ILE A 169 -29.79 11.77 16.45
N HIS A 170 -29.41 11.80 17.73
CA HIS A 170 -29.86 12.81 18.68
C HIS A 170 -29.47 14.23 18.24
N LEU A 171 -28.20 14.48 17.93
CA LEU A 171 -27.76 15.80 17.45
C LEU A 171 -28.45 16.21 16.13
N GLY A 172 -28.72 15.24 15.24
CA GLY A 172 -29.47 15.45 14.00
C GLY A 172 -30.90 15.93 14.21
N SER A 173 -31.48 15.70 15.38
CA SER A 173 -32.83 16.17 15.70
C SER A 173 -32.89 17.68 15.98
N PHE A 174 -31.78 18.30 16.36
CA PHE A 174 -31.71 19.73 16.73
C PHE A 174 -31.10 20.63 15.65
N HIS A 175 -30.29 20.07 14.74
CA HIS A 175 -29.54 20.85 13.76
C HIS A 175 -29.84 20.41 12.32
N ALA A 176 -30.64 21.19 11.59
CA ALA A 176 -31.06 20.85 10.22
C ALA A 176 -29.90 20.62 9.24
N SER A 177 -28.83 21.42 9.31
CA SER A 177 -27.64 21.25 8.45
C SER A 177 -26.77 20.05 8.82
N PHE A 178 -26.89 19.54 10.04
CA PHE A 178 -26.25 18.31 10.48
C PHE A 178 -27.09 17.10 10.07
N LYS A 179 -28.43 17.22 10.19
CA LYS A 179 -29.41 16.18 9.86
C LYS A 179 -29.26 15.62 8.45
N SER A 180 -28.95 16.47 7.46
CA SER A 180 -28.76 16.02 6.07
C SER A 180 -27.59 15.04 5.88
N ASN A 181 -26.63 15.01 6.80
CA ASN A 181 -25.51 14.08 6.80
C ASN A 181 -25.72 12.88 7.72
N VAL A 182 -26.81 12.82 8.48
CA VAL A 182 -27.11 11.65 9.31
C VAL A 182 -27.63 10.53 8.39
N PRO A 183 -26.98 9.35 8.37
CA PRO A 183 -27.47 8.22 7.58
C PRO A 183 -28.89 7.82 7.95
N LEU A 184 -29.63 7.32 6.97
CA LEU A 184 -30.91 6.64 7.16
C LEU A 184 -30.72 5.26 7.80
N ASP A 185 -31.81 4.64 8.25
CA ASP A 185 -31.75 3.36 8.97
C ASP A 185 -31.14 2.23 8.13
N ASP A 186 -31.51 2.14 6.85
CA ASP A 186 -30.93 1.22 5.87
C ASP A 186 -29.45 1.52 5.60
N GLU A 187 -29.06 2.79 5.54
CA GLU A 187 -27.66 3.19 5.42
C GLU A 187 -26.84 2.79 6.67
N TRP A 188 -27.41 2.89 7.87
CA TRP A 188 -26.78 2.42 9.11
C TRP A 188 -26.62 0.90 9.13
N GLU A 189 -27.61 0.16 8.62
CA GLU A 189 -27.53 -1.29 8.46
C GLU A 189 -26.42 -1.68 7.48
N ASN A 190 -26.35 -1.00 6.32
CA ASN A 190 -25.28 -1.19 5.34
C ASN A 190 -23.89 -0.92 5.93
N LEU A 191 -23.74 0.16 6.71
CA LEU A 191 -22.49 0.45 7.43
C LEU A 191 -22.12 -0.65 8.42
N SER A 192 -23.11 -1.22 9.11
CA SER A 192 -22.88 -2.31 10.07
C SER A 192 -22.44 -3.59 9.37
N VAL A 193 -22.98 -3.89 8.20
CA VAL A 193 -22.54 -5.02 7.36
C VAL A 193 -21.11 -4.82 6.88
N VAL A 194 -20.79 -3.64 6.34
CA VAL A 194 -19.44 -3.32 5.88
C VAL A 194 -18.44 -3.32 7.04
N HIS A 195 -18.80 -2.75 8.19
CA HIS A 195 -17.94 -2.78 9.38
C HIS A 195 -17.61 -4.21 9.81
N LYS A 196 -18.60 -5.12 9.88
CA LYS A 196 -18.37 -6.54 10.21
C LYS A 196 -17.45 -7.22 9.20
N PHE A 197 -17.64 -6.94 7.91
CA PHE A 197 -16.77 -7.46 6.85
C PHE A 197 -15.33 -6.95 7.01
N LEU A 198 -15.15 -5.65 7.19
CA LEU A 198 -13.82 -5.03 7.36
C LEU A 198 -13.14 -5.47 8.66
N LYS A 199 -13.90 -5.71 9.72
CA LYS A 199 -13.38 -6.19 11.01
C LYS A 199 -12.58 -7.48 10.85
N LEU A 200 -13.07 -8.42 10.04
CA LEU A 200 -12.37 -9.66 9.76
C LEU A 200 -10.96 -9.40 9.22
N PHE A 201 -10.84 -8.53 8.22
CA PHE A 201 -9.53 -8.19 7.65
C PHE A 201 -8.70 -7.36 8.62
N TYR A 202 -9.33 -6.45 9.37
CA TYR A 202 -8.63 -5.60 10.33
C TYR A 202 -7.98 -6.43 11.42
N ASP A 203 -8.71 -7.39 12.00
CA ASP A 203 -8.19 -8.26 13.05
C ASP A 203 -7.02 -9.12 12.54
N VAL A 204 -7.11 -9.62 11.29
CA VAL A 204 -6.02 -10.37 10.65
C VAL A 204 -4.80 -9.49 10.38
N THR A 205 -4.99 -8.29 9.84
CA THR A 205 -3.88 -7.43 9.39
C THR A 205 -3.28 -6.56 10.49
N SER A 206 -4.03 -6.29 11.56
CA SER A 206 -3.60 -5.51 12.72
C SER A 206 -3.01 -6.38 13.83
N GLY A 207 -3.26 -7.69 13.80
CA GLY A 207 -2.60 -8.63 14.69
C GLY A 207 -1.17 -8.92 14.21
N ASP A 208 -0.24 -9.01 15.15
CA ASP A 208 1.08 -9.62 14.91
C ASP A 208 0.94 -11.04 14.33
N THR A 209 -0.23 -11.67 14.46
CA THR A 209 -0.56 -13.00 13.94
C THR A 209 -0.37 -13.17 12.44
N PHE A 210 -0.70 -12.20 11.58
CA PHE A 210 -0.48 -12.41 10.14
C PHE A 210 1.00 -12.29 9.78
N ARG A 211 1.70 -11.34 10.40
CA ARG A 211 3.15 -11.18 10.25
C ARG A 211 3.92 -12.37 10.83
N ALA A 212 3.56 -12.80 12.04
CA ALA A 212 4.13 -13.94 12.73
C ALA A 212 3.82 -15.23 11.97
N ALA A 213 2.57 -15.51 11.60
CA ALA A 213 2.23 -16.71 10.83
C ALA A 213 2.92 -16.72 9.46
N ALA A 214 3.05 -15.56 8.78
CA ALA A 214 3.82 -15.48 7.55
C ALA A 214 5.31 -15.76 7.81
N SER A 215 5.89 -15.18 8.86
CA SER A 215 7.29 -15.41 9.27
C SER A 215 7.54 -16.88 9.64
N ASP A 216 6.72 -17.45 10.52
CA ASP A 216 6.80 -18.85 10.96
C ASP A 216 6.69 -19.81 9.78
N GLN A 217 5.76 -19.58 8.86
CA GLN A 217 5.62 -20.39 7.66
C GLN A 217 6.85 -20.26 6.75
N LEU A 218 7.39 -19.05 6.59
CA LEU A 218 8.60 -18.80 5.82
C LEU A 218 9.82 -19.46 6.46
N GLU A 219 9.95 -19.43 7.79
CA GLU A 219 11.04 -20.05 8.55
C GLU A 219 10.96 -21.59 8.48
N ILE A 220 9.80 -22.19 8.76
CA ILE A 220 9.59 -23.64 8.62
C ILE A 220 9.88 -24.09 7.19
N TRP A 221 9.47 -23.29 6.22
CA TRP A 221 9.71 -23.58 4.82
C TRP A 221 11.22 -23.48 4.50
N ALA A 222 11.89 -22.43 4.95
CA ALA A 222 13.32 -22.21 4.78
C ALA A 222 14.16 -23.35 5.39
N GLU A 223 13.80 -23.81 6.60
CA GLU A 223 14.42 -24.97 7.25
C GLU A 223 14.26 -26.24 6.42
N ARG A 224 13.05 -26.50 5.90
CA ARG A 224 12.76 -27.70 5.09
C ARG A 224 13.47 -27.72 3.75
N THR A 225 13.78 -26.56 3.18
CA THR A 225 14.37 -26.44 1.85
C THR A 225 15.83 -26.02 1.87
N ASP A 226 16.47 -25.91 3.05
CA ASP A 226 17.85 -25.45 3.21
C ASP A 226 18.06 -24.09 2.50
N CYS A 227 17.11 -23.18 2.70
CA CYS A 227 17.04 -21.86 2.07
C CYS A 227 17.28 -20.73 3.08
N GLU A 228 17.90 -19.64 2.63
CA GLU A 228 18.03 -18.40 3.41
C GLU A 228 16.81 -17.48 3.15
N ILE A 229 16.43 -16.65 4.11
CA ILE A 229 15.43 -15.59 3.92
C ILE A 229 16.19 -14.26 3.87
N VAL A 230 16.03 -13.50 2.78
CA VAL A 230 16.77 -12.24 2.58
C VAL A 230 15.80 -11.07 2.49
N VAL A 231 15.53 -10.43 3.64
CA VAL A 231 14.64 -9.27 3.69
C VAL A 231 15.39 -8.02 3.21
N ALA A 232 14.90 -7.37 2.16
CA ALA A 232 15.46 -6.10 1.72
C ALA A 232 14.74 -4.94 2.40
N GLU A 233 15.28 -4.47 3.52
CA GLU A 233 14.78 -3.26 4.16
C GLU A 233 15.28 -1.99 3.45
N LYS A 234 14.46 -0.94 3.45
CA LYS A 234 14.90 0.41 3.08
C LYS A 234 15.76 0.97 4.23
N GLU A 235 17.03 0.56 4.33
CA GLU A 235 17.94 1.19 5.30
C GLU A 235 19.01 2.06 4.64
N LYS A 236 19.16 3.25 5.24
CA LYS A 236 20.26 4.20 5.00
C LYS A 236 21.57 3.53 5.41
N ALA A 237 22.56 3.65 4.53
CA ALA A 237 23.84 2.98 4.60
C ALA A 237 24.56 3.07 5.96
N LYS A 238 25.07 1.93 6.43
CA LYS A 238 26.45 1.80 6.89
C LYS A 238 26.94 0.38 6.67
N ALA A 239 28.18 0.26 6.19
CA ALA A 239 28.84 -0.99 5.90
C ALA A 239 29.74 -1.39 7.08
N SER A 240 29.82 -2.69 7.39
CA SER A 240 31.03 -3.31 7.93
C SER A 240 31.17 -4.74 7.41
N SER A 241 32.41 -5.07 7.07
CA SER A 241 32.94 -6.37 6.67
C SER A 241 32.97 -7.36 7.85
N ASP A 242 32.68 -8.65 7.65
CA ASP A 242 33.72 -9.68 7.47
C ASP A 242 33.13 -11.09 7.22
N GLU A 243 34.02 -12.04 6.96
CA GLU A 243 33.92 -13.24 6.13
C GLU A 243 33.39 -14.57 6.77
N THR A 244 33.05 -15.50 5.88
CA THR A 244 33.05 -16.99 5.98
C THR A 244 31.94 -17.76 6.75
N SER A 245 30.98 -18.29 5.99
CA SER A 245 30.63 -19.73 6.01
C SER A 245 29.83 -20.08 4.74
N LYS A 246 30.10 -21.25 4.15
CA LYS A 246 29.46 -21.75 2.93
C LYS A 246 27.99 -22.10 3.24
N LEU A 247 27.07 -21.18 3.00
CA LEU A 247 25.63 -21.42 3.03
C LEU A 247 25.02 -21.12 1.65
N LYS A 248 24.11 -21.99 1.21
CA LYS A 248 23.38 -21.82 -0.06
C LYS A 248 22.47 -20.60 0.07
N ARG A 249 22.77 -19.56 -0.71
CA ARG A 249 22.00 -18.31 -0.68
C ARG A 249 20.76 -18.46 -1.55
N PHE A 250 19.63 -18.77 -0.92
CA PHE A 250 18.32 -18.60 -1.55
C PHE A 250 17.81 -17.22 -1.14
N SER A 251 17.52 -16.35 -2.11
CA SER A 251 17.17 -14.96 -1.82
C SER A 251 15.66 -14.77 -1.95
N ILE A 252 14.95 -14.71 -0.83
CA ILE A 252 13.54 -14.33 -0.78
C ILE A 252 13.45 -12.87 -0.37
N THR A 253 13.33 -11.95 -1.34
CA THR A 253 13.02 -10.55 -1.05
C THR A 253 11.57 -10.46 -0.59
N ILE A 254 11.38 -10.35 0.72
CA ILE A 254 10.10 -9.98 1.32
C ILE A 254 10.10 -8.46 1.45
N GLY A 255 9.41 -7.78 0.52
CA GLY A 255 8.94 -6.44 0.78
C GLY A 255 7.87 -6.51 1.87
N PHE A 256 8.29 -6.55 3.13
CA PHE A 256 7.40 -6.26 4.25
C PHE A 256 6.83 -4.86 4.01
N LEU A 257 5.52 -4.72 4.25
CA LEU A 257 4.64 -3.57 3.98
C LEU A 257 4.07 -3.51 2.54
N CYS A 258 2.91 -4.12 2.36
CA CYS A 258 1.73 -3.29 2.06
C CYS A 258 1.08 -2.93 3.40
#